data_AF-A0A8H6SZW1-F1
#
_entry.id   AF-A0A8H6SZW1-F1
#
_cell.length_a   1.000
_cell.length_b   1.000
_cell.length_c   1.000
_cell.angle_alpha   90.00
_cell.angle_beta   90.00
_cell.angle_gamma   90.00
#
_symmetry.space_group_name_H-M   'P 1'
#
loop_
_entity.id
_entity.type
_entity.pdbx_description
1 polymer ?
#
loop_
_entity_poly.entity_id
_entity_poly.type
_entity_poly.pdbx_seq_one_letter_code
_entity_poly.pdbx_strand_id
1 'polypeptide(L)'
;MGVCSVCFERFNDPVCLPCGHLFCRRCLQKSVDAATPTQSKQHCPTCRAPYNLVTIDPALVPEYLRPYILPAIRPIYIGDPPQPHTTSNPTAIEIAEEDRDKAELGAEITALRESCAAWQQRAEVHAAANAGLLGFARAAKEHAIAIKVEKLKAAGRVEILRKRLAELVSEEELNALMTAEVELPKLPTMGAGPPVPGQPLPVFSMQLPQPPFYNEIAPTLAGQSSSSKGPPVVFGPNDIAAHVAANVKARTERMKSLVDGMHEYTS
;
A
#
# COMPACT_ATOMS: atom_id res chain seq x y z
N MET A 1 20.84 2.67 46.03
CA MET A 1 20.60 1.79 44.87
C MET A 1 19.18 2.01 44.38
N GLY A 2 18.99 2.32 43.09
CA GLY A 2 17.67 2.58 42.53
C GLY A 2 16.96 1.29 42.12
N VAL A 3 15.68 1.16 42.50
CA VAL A 3 14.80 0.04 42.15
C VAL A 3 13.60 0.53 41.32
N CYS A 4 13.10 -0.31 40.42
CA CYS A 4 11.91 0.01 39.62
C CYS A 4 10.64 -0.15 40.46
N SER A 5 9.75 0.85 40.46
CA SER A 5 8.48 0.80 41.22
C SER A 5 7.42 -0.12 40.62
N VAL A 6 7.69 -0.76 39.48
CA VAL A 6 6.77 -1.69 38.80
C VAL A 6 7.17 -3.14 39.04
N CYS A 7 8.44 -3.50 38.79
CA CYS A 7 8.92 -4.88 39.04
C CYS A 7 9.65 -5.07 40.37
N PHE A 8 9.94 -3.99 41.12
CA PHE A 8 10.68 -3.98 42.39
C PHE A 8 12.11 -4.54 42.30
N GLU A 9 12.64 -4.71 41.09
CA GLU A 9 14.02 -5.15 40.83
C GLU A 9 14.94 -3.96 40.53
N ARG A 10 16.25 -4.21 40.45
CA ARG A 10 17.23 -3.24 39.94
C ARG A 10 16.85 -2.85 38.51
N PHE A 11 17.05 -1.58 38.17
CA PHE A 11 16.76 -1.09 36.83
C PHE A 11 17.51 -1.89 35.75
N ASN A 12 16.75 -2.49 34.83
CA ASN A 12 17.24 -3.09 33.61
C ASN A 12 16.79 -2.19 32.45
N ASP A 13 17.75 -1.61 31.72
CA ASP A 13 17.51 -0.66 30.63
C ASP A 13 16.58 0.49 31.07
N PRO A 14 17.06 1.37 31.97
CA PRO A 14 16.22 2.37 32.59
C PRO A 14 15.80 3.46 31.61
N VAL A 15 14.52 3.82 31.69
CA VAL A 15 13.93 4.96 30.98
C VAL A 15 13.38 5.96 31.98
N CYS A 16 13.48 7.24 31.63
CA CYS A 16 12.99 8.36 32.41
C CYS A 16 11.80 9.03 31.70
N LEU A 17 10.72 9.24 32.45
CA LEU A 17 9.55 10.01 32.04
C LEU A 17 9.79 11.53 32.20
N PRO A 18 8.98 12.42 31.60
CA PRO A 18 9.14 13.87 31.79
C PRO A 18 8.98 14.31 33.25
N CYS A 19 8.26 13.53 34.06
CA CYS A 19 8.12 13.75 35.49
C CYS A 19 9.35 13.33 36.31
N GLY A 20 10.42 12.82 35.68
CA GLY A 20 11.67 12.44 36.34
C GLY A 20 11.67 11.05 37.00
N HIS A 21 10.57 10.29 36.92
CA HIS A 21 10.51 8.93 37.44
C HIS A 21 11.14 7.93 36.47
N LEU A 22 11.80 6.92 37.05
CA LEU A 22 12.57 5.91 36.34
C LEU A 22 11.86 4.56 36.39
N PHE A 23 11.90 3.85 35.26
CA PHE A 23 11.33 2.50 35.11
C PHE A 23 12.21 1.66 34.19
N CYS A 24 12.12 0.33 34.28
CA CYS A 24 12.67 -0.52 33.22
C CYS A 24 11.85 -0.30 31.93
N ARG A 25 12.50 -0.25 30.76
CA ARG A 25 11.79 -0.08 29.46
C ARG A 25 10.61 -1.04 29.31
N ARG A 26 10.81 -2.32 29.63
CA ARG A 26 9.75 -3.36 29.60
C ARG A 26 8.61 -3.11 30.58
N CYS A 27 8.91 -2.57 31.76
CA CYS A 27 7.90 -2.28 32.78
C CYS A 27 7.00 -1.12 32.35
N LEU A 28 7.60 -0.08 31.78
CA LEU A 28 6.86 1.06 31.26
C LEU A 28 5.99 0.65 30.05
N GLN A 29 6.52 -0.17 29.13
CA GLN A 29 5.76 -0.68 27.99
C GLN A 29 4.50 -1.45 28.44
N LYS A 30 4.63 -2.38 29.39
CA LYS A 30 3.48 -3.10 29.97
C LYS A 30 2.45 -2.16 30.59
N SER A 31 2.89 -1.09 31.24
CA SER A 31 1.97 -0.10 31.83
C SER A 31 1.20 0.69 30.77
N VAL A 32 1.83 0.94 29.62
CA VAL A 32 1.20 1.60 28.46
C VAL A 32 0.23 0.66 27.76
N ASP A 33 0.61 -0.61 27.55
CA ASP A 33 -0.23 -1.61 26.89
C ASP A 33 -1.47 -1.96 27.72
N ALA A 34 -1.37 -1.86 29.05
CA ALA A 34 -2.50 -2.03 29.97
C ALA A 34 -3.44 -0.82 29.99
N ALA A 35 -2.96 0.36 29.57
CA ALA A 35 -3.80 1.53 29.36
C ALA A 35 -4.53 1.40 28.00
N THR A 36 -5.67 2.07 27.85
CA THR A 36 -6.50 1.91 26.65
C THR A 36 -5.71 2.26 25.37
N PRO A 37 -5.77 1.41 24.31
CA PRO A 37 -4.89 1.49 23.13
C PRO A 37 -5.12 2.73 22.26
N THR A 38 -6.12 3.55 22.57
CA THR A 38 -6.48 4.76 21.82
C THR A 38 -6.04 6.05 22.49
N GLN A 39 -5.41 6.00 23.67
CA GLN A 39 -5.05 7.21 24.41
C GLN A 39 -3.62 7.69 24.10
N SER A 40 -3.50 8.84 23.46
CA SER A 40 -2.21 9.52 23.20
C SER A 40 -1.55 10.05 24.48
N LYS A 41 -2.34 10.25 25.54
CA LYS A 41 -1.92 10.69 26.87
C LYS A 41 -1.89 9.52 27.85
N GLN A 42 -0.76 9.32 28.47
CA GLN A 42 -0.53 8.28 29.47
C GLN A 42 -0.17 8.92 30.82
N HIS A 43 -0.22 8.13 31.89
CA HIS A 43 0.05 8.62 33.24
C HIS A 43 1.21 7.85 33.86
N CYS A 44 2.11 8.57 34.54
CA CYS A 44 3.22 7.95 35.25
C CYS A 44 2.70 6.94 36.30
N PRO A 45 3.21 5.69 36.33
CA PRO A 45 2.78 4.70 37.32
C PRO A 45 3.03 5.11 38.78
N THR A 46 3.97 6.03 39.02
CA THR A 46 4.34 6.48 40.38
C THR A 46 3.61 7.74 40.81
N CYS A 47 3.68 8.82 40.04
CA CYS A 47 3.11 10.12 40.43
C CYS A 47 1.84 10.51 39.67
N ARG A 48 1.39 9.68 38.72
CA ARG A 48 0.24 9.93 37.85
C ARG A 48 0.34 11.21 37.02
N ALA A 49 1.52 11.82 36.91
CA ALA A 49 1.73 12.95 36.01
C ALA A 49 1.46 12.53 34.55
N PRO A 50 0.71 13.33 33.77
CA PRO A 50 0.42 13.01 32.39
C PRO A 50 1.66 13.18 31.50
N TYR A 51 1.80 12.32 30.49
CA TYR A 51 2.82 12.41 29.45
C TYR A 51 2.26 11.93 28.10
N ASN A 52 2.87 12.38 27.00
CA ASN A 52 2.42 12.02 25.64
C ASN A 52 3.33 10.94 25.04
N LEU A 53 2.76 9.94 24.36
CA LEU A 53 3.54 8.92 23.64
C LEU A 53 3.97 9.36 22.24
N VAL A 54 3.29 10.37 21.69
CA VAL A 54 3.54 10.83 20.32
C VAL A 54 4.89 11.53 20.24
N THR A 55 5.76 11.02 19.37
CA THR A 55 6.99 11.70 18.96
C THR A 55 6.67 12.74 17.90
N ILE A 56 7.07 13.99 18.13
CA ILE A 56 6.93 15.07 17.15
C ILE A 56 7.98 14.84 16.06
N ASP A 57 7.57 14.87 14.80
CA ASP A 57 8.50 14.83 13.67
C ASP A 57 9.43 16.06 13.71
N PRO A 58 10.77 15.88 13.82
CA PRO A 58 11.73 16.98 13.82
C PRO A 58 11.65 17.90 12.60
N ALA A 59 11.11 17.43 11.47
CA ALA A 59 10.90 18.24 10.27
C ALA A 59 9.84 19.35 10.47
N LEU A 60 8.87 19.13 11.37
CA LEU A 60 7.83 20.11 11.70
C LEU A 60 8.29 21.14 12.75
N VAL A 61 9.47 20.95 13.31
CA VAL A 61 10.03 21.76 14.39
C VAL A 61 11.06 22.74 13.81
N PRO A 62 10.95 24.05 14.09
CA PRO A 62 11.97 25.03 13.75
C PRO A 62 13.36 24.62 14.28
N GLU A 63 14.40 24.82 13.47
CA GLU A 63 15.75 24.29 13.73
C GLU A 63 16.34 24.67 15.09
N TYR A 64 16.08 25.91 15.55
CA TYR A 64 16.51 26.40 16.85
C TYR A 64 15.80 25.75 18.05
N LEU A 65 14.65 25.09 17.84
CA LEU A 65 13.89 24.41 18.90
C LEU A 65 14.18 22.91 18.97
N ARG A 66 14.67 22.29 17.89
CA ARG A 66 14.93 20.84 17.84
C ARG A 66 15.77 20.31 19.02
N PRO A 67 16.84 20.99 19.48
CA PRO A 67 17.64 20.49 20.61
C PRO A 67 16.87 20.43 21.94
N TYR A 68 15.78 21.18 22.07
CA TYR A 68 15.00 21.30 23.29
C TYR A 68 13.75 20.40 23.29
N ILE A 69 13.41 19.77 22.16
CA ILE A 69 12.29 18.84 22.06
C ILE A 69 12.82 17.43 22.30
N LEU A 70 12.56 16.91 23.50
CA LEU A 70 12.93 15.55 23.86
C LEU A 70 11.71 14.63 23.83
N PRO A 71 11.88 13.36 23.42
CA PRO A 71 10.81 12.38 23.53
C PRO A 71 10.40 12.21 24.99
N ALA A 72 9.13 11.89 25.23
CA ALA A 72 8.62 11.71 26.60
C ALA A 72 9.26 10.50 27.31
N ILE A 73 9.64 9.47 26.57
CA ILE A 73 10.33 8.28 27.10
C ILE A 73 11.79 8.39 26.68
N ARG A 74 12.67 8.70 27.64
CA ARG A 74 14.11 8.88 27.39
C ARG A 74 14.91 7.73 27.99
N PRO A 75 15.72 6.99 27.23
CA PRO A 75 16.67 6.06 27.82
C PRO A 75 17.70 6.83 28.64
N ILE A 76 18.08 6.28 29.78
CA ILE A 76 19.15 6.80 30.62
C ILE A 76 20.15 5.69 30.90
N TYR A 77 21.43 6.05 30.96
CA TYR A 77 22.47 5.12 31.35
C TYR A 77 22.77 5.32 32.83
N ILE A 78 22.42 4.32 33.64
CA ILE A 78 22.79 4.29 35.07
C ILE A 78 23.96 3.32 35.17
N GLY A 79 25.15 3.79 34.79
CA GLY A 79 26.40 3.10 35.04
C GLY A 79 27.06 3.62 36.31
N ASP A 80 27.68 2.71 37.06
CA ASP A 80 28.78 3.07 37.95
C ASP A 80 29.93 3.61 37.07
N PRO A 81 30.73 4.61 37.53
CA PRO A 81 31.98 4.94 36.84
C PRO A 81 32.78 3.66 36.64
N PRO A 82 33.54 3.50 35.53
CA PRO A 82 34.23 2.26 35.23
C PRO A 82 35.09 1.87 36.43
N GLN A 83 34.60 0.92 37.22
CA GLN A 83 35.36 0.25 38.25
C GLN A 83 36.48 -0.48 37.49
N PRO A 84 37.75 -0.37 37.90
CA PRO A 84 38.83 -1.16 37.32
C PRO A 84 38.69 -2.63 37.74
N HIS A 85 37.62 -3.29 37.31
CA HIS A 85 37.54 -4.73 37.21
C HIS A 85 38.06 -5.07 35.82
N THR A 86 39.31 -5.53 35.81
CA THR A 86 39.95 -6.31 34.75
C THR A 86 39.34 -6.11 33.36
N THR A 87 39.92 -5.19 32.60
CA THR A 87 39.85 -5.21 31.13
C THR A 87 40.36 -6.59 30.67
N SER A 88 39.48 -7.58 30.54
CA SER A 88 39.70 -8.57 29.51
C SER A 88 39.56 -7.80 28.21
N ASN A 89 40.69 -7.53 27.56
CA ASN A 89 40.68 -7.29 26.12
C ASN A 89 39.70 -8.28 25.50
N PRO A 90 38.73 -7.84 24.67
CA PRO A 90 37.81 -8.76 24.04
C PRO A 90 38.62 -9.87 23.40
N THR A 91 38.28 -11.10 23.79
CA THR A 91 39.06 -12.26 23.34
C THR A 91 38.94 -12.30 21.82
N ALA A 92 39.99 -12.68 21.09
CA ALA A 92 39.95 -12.69 19.62
C ALA A 92 38.74 -13.48 19.03
N ILE A 93 38.16 -14.38 19.83
CA ILE A 93 36.95 -15.14 19.54
C ILE A 93 35.69 -14.27 19.55
N GLU A 94 35.51 -13.39 20.54
CA GLU A 94 34.31 -12.54 20.69
C GLU A 94 34.27 -11.45 19.59
N ILE A 95 35.43 -10.89 19.23
CA ILE A 95 35.53 -9.94 18.11
C ILE A 95 35.17 -10.63 16.79
N ALA A 96 35.65 -11.86 16.58
CA ALA A 96 35.35 -12.64 15.39
C ALA A 96 33.87 -13.09 15.32
N GLU A 97 33.22 -13.31 16.46
CA GLU A 97 31.77 -13.57 16.54
C GLU A 97 30.95 -12.34 16.17
N GLU A 98 31.25 -11.18 16.76
CA GLU A 98 30.57 -9.94 16.40
C GLU A 98 30.77 -9.54 14.93
N ASP A 99 31.95 -9.78 14.36
CA ASP A 99 32.23 -9.48 12.96
C ASP A 99 31.48 -10.45 12.01
N ARG A 100 31.26 -11.70 12.42
CA ARG A 100 30.41 -12.66 11.68
C ARG A 100 28.95 -12.25 11.74
N ASP A 101 28.44 -11.88 12.91
CA ASP A 101 27.05 -11.43 13.08
C ASP A 101 26.78 -10.14 12.27
N LYS A 102 27.73 -9.20 12.28
CA LYS A 102 27.65 -7.99 11.44
C LYS A 102 27.68 -8.30 9.95
N ALA A 103 28.48 -9.27 9.52
CA ALA A 103 28.54 -9.70 8.13
C ALA A 103 27.23 -10.38 7.69
N GLU A 104 26.66 -11.24 8.54
CA GLU A 104 25.39 -11.92 8.29
C GLU A 104 24.23 -10.93 8.19
N LEU A 105 24.10 -10.02 9.17
CA LEU A 105 23.12 -8.93 9.12
C LEU A 105 23.33 -8.03 7.90
N GLY A 106 24.58 -7.79 7.51
CA GLY A 106 24.91 -7.06 6.29
C GLY A 106 24.38 -7.75 5.03
N ALA A 107 24.56 -9.07 4.93
CA ALA A 107 24.06 -9.88 3.82
C ALA A 107 22.51 -9.88 3.78
N GLU A 108 21.87 -10.02 4.94
CA GLU A 108 20.40 -9.96 5.04
C GLU A 108 19.86 -8.59 4.59
N ILE A 109 20.48 -7.49 5.05
CA ILE A 109 20.10 -6.13 4.62
C ILE A 109 20.23 -5.97 3.10
N THR A 110 21.30 -6.50 2.49
CA THR A 110 21.45 -6.45 1.03
C THR A 110 20.36 -7.23 0.30
N ALA A 111 20.06 -8.46 0.74
CA ALA A 111 19.01 -9.29 0.15
C ALA A 111 17.61 -8.66 0.28
N LEU A 112 17.32 -8.04 1.44
CA LEU A 112 16.07 -7.32 1.66
C LEU A 112 15.94 -6.10 0.75
N ARG A 113 17.03 -5.34 0.54
CA ARG A 113 17.04 -4.18 -0.36
C ARG A 113 16.80 -4.59 -1.81
N GLU A 114 17.45 -5.66 -2.27
CA GLU A 114 17.21 -6.22 -3.61
C GLU A 114 15.76 -6.68 -3.78
N SER A 115 15.23 -7.36 -2.77
CA SER A 115 13.83 -7.78 -2.76
C SER A 115 12.88 -6.58 -2.84
N CYS A 116 13.10 -5.55 -2.03
CA CYS A 116 12.31 -4.30 -2.07
C CYS A 116 12.38 -3.62 -3.45
N ALA A 117 13.57 -3.53 -4.05
CA ALA A 117 13.73 -2.97 -5.39
C ALA A 117 12.93 -3.75 -6.44
N ALA A 118 12.95 -5.09 -6.38
CA ALA A 118 12.19 -5.95 -7.28
C ALA A 118 10.66 -5.81 -7.10
N TRP A 119 10.18 -5.62 -5.87
CA TRP A 119 8.76 -5.34 -5.61
C TRP A 119 8.35 -3.95 -6.12
N GLN A 120 9.18 -2.94 -5.93
CA GLN A 120 8.92 -1.59 -6.40
C GLN A 120 8.85 -1.53 -7.93
N GLN A 121 9.81 -2.13 -8.62
CA GLN A 121 9.81 -2.17 -10.09
C GLN A 121 8.54 -2.84 -10.64
N ARG A 122 8.06 -3.92 -10.01
CA ARG A 122 6.79 -4.56 -10.39
C ARG A 122 5.60 -3.65 -10.17
N ALA A 123 5.54 -2.97 -9.03
CA ALA A 123 4.47 -2.03 -8.73
C ALA A 123 4.42 -0.89 -9.76
N GLU A 124 5.58 -0.37 -10.18
CA GLU A 124 5.69 0.67 -11.21
C GLU A 124 5.15 0.20 -12.57
N VAL A 125 5.54 -1.00 -13.02
CA VAL A 125 5.03 -1.58 -14.28
C VAL A 125 3.52 -1.80 -14.23
N HIS A 126 2.99 -2.33 -13.13
CA HIS A 126 1.55 -2.49 -12.94
C HIS A 126 0.81 -1.16 -12.90
N ALA A 127 1.38 -0.14 -12.26
CA ALA A 127 0.81 1.21 -12.22
C ALA A 127 0.75 1.83 -13.62
N ALA A 128 1.82 1.71 -14.41
CA ALA A 128 1.88 2.20 -15.79
C ALA A 128 0.84 1.52 -16.70
N ALA A 129 0.74 0.19 -16.63
CA ALA A 129 -0.26 -0.57 -17.40
C ALA A 129 -1.69 -0.16 -17.03
N ASN A 130 -1.97 -0.02 -15.74
CA ASN A 130 -3.28 0.43 -15.26
C ASN A 130 -3.60 1.87 -15.70
N ALA A 131 -2.61 2.77 -15.68
CA ALA A 131 -2.78 4.13 -16.18
C ALA A 131 -3.13 4.16 -17.68
N GLY A 132 -2.47 3.32 -18.48
CA GLY A 132 -2.78 3.16 -19.91
C GLY A 132 -4.21 2.68 -20.15
N LEU A 133 -4.66 1.64 -19.43
CA LEU A 133 -6.04 1.13 -19.53
C LEU A 133 -7.09 2.18 -19.15
N LEU A 134 -6.86 2.92 -18.07
CA LEU A 134 -7.75 4.00 -17.65
C LEU A 134 -7.78 5.15 -18.66
N GLY A 135 -6.64 5.46 -19.27
CA GLY A 135 -6.54 6.42 -20.37
C GLY A 135 -7.36 6.00 -21.59
N PHE A 136 -7.23 4.74 -22.02
CA PHE A 136 -8.03 4.19 -23.12
C PHE A 136 -9.54 4.24 -22.82
N ALA A 137 -9.96 3.81 -21.63
CA ALA A 137 -11.37 3.84 -21.25
C ALA A 137 -11.94 5.28 -21.26
N ARG A 138 -11.15 6.27 -20.82
CA ARG A 138 -11.54 7.68 -20.88
C ARG A 138 -11.67 8.17 -22.32
N ALA A 139 -10.68 7.91 -23.17
CA ALA A 139 -10.72 8.32 -24.57
C ALA A 139 -11.92 7.68 -25.30
N ALA A 140 -12.18 6.39 -25.09
CA ALA A 140 -13.33 5.71 -25.66
C ALA A 140 -14.66 6.36 -25.24
N LYS A 141 -14.79 6.75 -23.96
CA LYS A 141 -15.97 7.48 -23.46
C LYS A 141 -16.12 8.85 -24.11
N GLU A 142 -15.03 9.61 -24.23
CA GLU A 142 -15.03 10.93 -24.88
C GLU A 142 -15.43 10.82 -26.36
N HIS A 143 -14.92 9.82 -27.07
CA HIS A 143 -15.32 9.53 -28.46
C HIS A 143 -16.81 9.17 -28.57
N ALA A 144 -17.33 8.32 -27.67
CA ALA A 144 -18.75 7.97 -27.66
C ALA A 144 -19.65 9.20 -27.42
N ILE A 145 -19.25 10.09 -26.50
CA ILE A 145 -19.95 11.36 -26.26
C ILE A 145 -19.89 12.24 -27.50
N ALA A 146 -18.73 12.39 -28.14
CA ALA A 146 -18.57 13.19 -29.36
C ALA A 146 -19.47 12.69 -30.50
N ILE A 147 -19.51 11.37 -30.73
CA ILE A 147 -20.40 10.74 -31.72
C ILE A 147 -21.87 11.04 -31.39
N LYS A 148 -22.26 10.95 -30.11
CA LYS A 148 -23.64 11.25 -29.68
C LYS A 148 -24.01 12.71 -29.94
N VAL A 149 -23.09 13.64 -29.65
CA VAL A 149 -23.28 15.07 -29.92
C VAL A 149 -23.44 15.32 -31.42
N GLU A 150 -22.59 14.74 -32.26
CA GLU A 150 -22.71 14.88 -33.72
C GLU A 150 -23.99 14.25 -34.27
N LYS A 151 -24.43 13.10 -33.73
CA LYS A 151 -25.72 12.48 -34.07
C LYS A 151 -26.89 13.39 -33.71
N LEU A 152 -26.88 14.01 -32.54
CA LEU A 152 -27.92 14.96 -32.12
C LEU A 152 -27.94 16.22 -33.00
N LYS A 153 -26.76 16.76 -33.34
CA LYS A 153 -26.65 17.89 -34.30
C LYS A 153 -27.19 17.51 -35.69
N ALA A 154 -26.86 16.32 -36.19
CA ALA A 154 -27.36 15.82 -37.46
C ALA A 154 -28.89 15.62 -37.43
N ALA A 155 -29.42 15.01 -36.37
CA ALA A 155 -30.86 14.82 -36.18
C ALA A 155 -31.60 16.17 -36.14
N GLY A 156 -31.06 17.17 -35.44
CA GLY A 156 -31.62 18.52 -35.43
C GLY A 156 -31.64 19.18 -36.83
N ARG A 157 -30.58 19.00 -37.63
CA ARG A 157 -30.55 19.48 -39.02
C ARG A 157 -31.59 18.78 -39.88
N VAL A 158 -31.73 17.45 -39.78
CA VAL A 158 -32.72 16.67 -40.52
C VAL A 158 -34.13 17.11 -40.16
N GLU A 159 -34.42 17.33 -38.88
CA GLU A 159 -35.74 17.80 -38.42
C GLU A 159 -36.10 19.18 -38.98
N ILE A 160 -35.14 20.13 -38.99
CA ILE A 160 -35.34 21.45 -39.59
C ILE A 160 -35.63 21.32 -41.09
N LEU A 161 -34.88 20.49 -41.80
CA LEU A 161 -35.10 20.24 -43.22
C LEU A 161 -36.45 19.56 -43.48
N ARG A 162 -36.85 18.61 -42.64
CA ARG A 162 -38.16 17.92 -42.72
C ARG A 162 -39.32 18.92 -42.60
N LYS A 163 -39.27 19.82 -41.62
CA LYS A 163 -40.30 20.87 -41.46
C LYS A 163 -40.40 21.78 -42.68
N ARG A 164 -39.26 22.21 -43.24
CA ARG A 164 -39.24 23.04 -44.46
C ARG A 164 -39.76 22.29 -45.69
N LEU A 165 -39.47 20.99 -45.81
CA LEU A 165 -39.93 20.19 -46.95
C LEU A 165 -41.45 19.91 -46.86
N ALA A 166 -41.98 19.71 -45.66
CA ALA A 166 -43.41 19.51 -45.41
C ALA A 166 -44.28 20.72 -45.80
N GLU A 167 -43.70 21.93 -45.85
CA GLU A 167 -44.39 23.13 -46.35
C GLU A 167 -44.51 23.14 -47.90
N LEU A 168 -43.70 22.35 -48.60
CA LEU A 168 -43.54 22.39 -50.05
C LEU A 168 -44.03 21.11 -50.78
N VAL A 169 -44.22 20.00 -50.07
CA VAL A 169 -44.42 18.66 -50.62
C VAL A 169 -45.53 17.93 -49.85
N SER A 170 -46.30 17.06 -50.51
CA SER A 170 -47.37 16.26 -49.87
C SER A 170 -46.79 15.26 -48.84
N GLU A 171 -47.56 14.90 -47.79
CA GLU A 171 -47.08 14.01 -46.72
C GLU A 171 -46.59 12.63 -47.22
N GLU A 172 -47.17 12.14 -48.32
CA GLU A 172 -46.82 10.85 -48.93
C GLU A 172 -45.45 10.89 -49.62
N GLU A 173 -45.16 11.97 -50.36
CA GLU A 173 -43.87 12.19 -51.00
C GLU A 173 -42.75 12.46 -49.98
N LEU A 174 -43.08 13.15 -48.88
CA LEU A 174 -42.15 13.41 -47.78
C LEU A 174 -41.73 12.12 -47.05
N ASN A 175 -42.67 11.20 -46.80
CA ASN A 175 -42.37 9.93 -46.16
C ASN A 175 -41.55 9.00 -47.08
N ALA A 176 -41.83 8.98 -48.39
CA ALA A 176 -41.08 8.18 -49.36
C ALA A 176 -39.60 8.61 -49.46
N LEU A 177 -39.30 9.93 -49.41
CA LEU A 177 -37.93 10.45 -49.41
C LEU A 177 -37.16 10.14 -48.13
N MET A 178 -37.84 10.03 -46.98
CA MET A 178 -37.21 9.74 -45.69
C MET A 178 -36.94 8.26 -45.46
N THR A 179 -37.65 7.36 -46.14
CA THR A 179 -37.41 5.90 -46.09
C THR A 179 -36.33 5.43 -47.08
N ALA A 180 -35.80 6.33 -47.91
CA ALA A 180 -34.68 6.00 -48.80
C ALA A 180 -33.45 5.65 -47.94
N GLU A 181 -33.05 4.38 -47.96
CA GLU A 181 -31.94 3.86 -47.16
C GLU A 181 -30.64 4.62 -47.45
N VAL A 182 -30.10 5.29 -46.44
CA VAL A 182 -28.73 5.80 -46.47
C VAL A 182 -27.82 4.67 -46.00
N GLU A 183 -27.07 4.08 -46.93
CA GLU A 183 -26.01 3.13 -46.60
C GLU A 183 -24.99 3.80 -45.67
N LEU A 184 -25.02 3.40 -44.39
CA LEU A 184 -24.08 3.88 -43.39
C LEU A 184 -22.67 3.36 -43.75
N PRO A 185 -21.63 4.22 -43.76
CA PRO A 185 -20.27 3.74 -43.94
C PRO A 185 -19.98 2.69 -42.87
N LYS A 186 -19.62 1.46 -43.30
CA LYS A 186 -19.21 0.39 -42.38
C LYS A 186 -18.11 0.94 -41.48
N LEU A 187 -18.35 1.00 -40.17
CA LEU A 187 -17.30 1.35 -39.21
C LEU A 187 -16.12 0.43 -39.49
N PRO A 188 -14.87 0.93 -39.50
CA PRO A 188 -13.71 0.04 -39.54
C PRO A 188 -13.80 -0.87 -38.32
N THR A 189 -14.10 -2.13 -38.57
CA THR A 189 -14.03 -3.21 -37.60
C THR A 189 -12.57 -3.31 -37.20
N MET A 190 -12.19 -2.65 -36.10
CA MET A 190 -10.97 -3.02 -35.40
C MET A 190 -11.19 -4.46 -34.96
N GLY A 191 -10.54 -5.40 -35.65
CA GLY A 191 -10.84 -6.82 -35.61
C GLY A 191 -10.86 -7.37 -34.19
N ALA A 192 -12.06 -7.49 -33.63
CA ALA A 192 -12.38 -8.48 -32.61
C ALA A 192 -12.94 -9.70 -33.36
N GLY A 193 -12.07 -10.40 -34.09
CA GLY A 193 -12.38 -11.79 -34.42
C GLY A 193 -12.43 -12.59 -33.11
N PRO A 194 -13.31 -13.60 -32.99
CA PRO A 194 -13.17 -14.56 -31.89
C PRO A 194 -11.74 -15.10 -31.90
N PRO A 195 -11.09 -15.27 -30.73
CA PRO A 195 -9.73 -15.78 -30.70
C PRO A 195 -9.68 -17.11 -31.44
N VAL A 196 -8.84 -17.18 -32.48
CA VAL A 196 -8.59 -18.42 -33.22
C VAL A 196 -8.03 -19.43 -32.21
N PRO A 197 -8.65 -20.61 -32.02
CA PRO A 197 -8.13 -21.59 -31.07
C PRO A 197 -6.74 -22.04 -31.54
N GLY A 198 -5.71 -21.73 -30.77
CA GLY A 198 -4.35 -22.21 -31.01
C GLY A 198 -3.35 -21.20 -31.60
N GLN A 199 -3.71 -19.92 -31.79
CA GLN A 199 -2.69 -18.90 -32.05
C GLN A 199 -2.26 -18.20 -30.74
N PRO A 200 -0.96 -18.23 -30.37
CA PRO A 200 -0.49 -17.44 -29.25
C PRO A 200 -0.68 -15.96 -29.58
N LEU A 201 -1.38 -15.24 -28.71
CA LEU A 201 -1.38 -13.77 -28.72
C LEU A 201 0.07 -13.29 -28.78
N PRO A 202 0.37 -12.10 -29.37
CA PRO A 202 1.67 -11.50 -29.21
C PRO A 202 1.87 -11.24 -27.72
N VAL A 203 2.53 -12.19 -27.06
CA VAL A 203 3.08 -12.01 -25.73
C VAL A 203 4.15 -10.96 -25.97
N PHE A 204 3.80 -9.70 -25.69
CA PHE A 204 4.83 -8.77 -25.30
C PHE A 204 5.48 -9.43 -24.09
N SER A 205 6.62 -10.06 -24.34
CA SER A 205 7.40 -10.71 -23.31
C SER A 205 8.02 -9.60 -22.47
N MET A 206 7.19 -8.97 -21.65
CA MET A 206 7.61 -8.45 -20.37
C MET A 206 7.87 -9.69 -19.54
N GLN A 207 9.03 -10.32 -19.77
CA GLN A 207 9.50 -11.41 -18.94
C GLN A 207 9.65 -10.81 -17.53
N LEU A 208 8.61 -10.96 -16.71
CA LEU A 208 8.67 -10.58 -15.31
C LEU A 208 9.73 -11.49 -14.68
N PRO A 209 10.73 -10.94 -13.99
CA PRO A 209 11.64 -11.74 -13.19
C PRO A 209 10.81 -12.63 -12.27
N GLN A 210 11.03 -13.94 -12.31
CA GLN A 210 10.37 -14.84 -11.38
C GLN A 210 10.78 -14.45 -9.95
N PRO A 211 9.84 -14.46 -8.99
CA PRO A 211 10.20 -14.18 -7.61
C PRO A 211 11.28 -15.18 -7.17
N PRO A 212 12.26 -14.79 -6.34
CA PRO A 212 13.09 -15.77 -5.66
C PRO A 212 12.16 -16.74 -4.92
N PHE A 213 12.35 -18.04 -5.14
CA PHE A 213 11.60 -19.09 -4.48
C PHE A 213 11.69 -18.88 -2.96
N TYR A 214 10.55 -18.78 -2.29
CA TYR A 214 10.43 -18.53 -0.85
C TYR A 214 10.88 -19.74 0.03
N ASN A 215 11.62 -20.70 -0.53
CA ASN A 215 11.88 -22.00 0.10
C ASN A 215 13.31 -22.16 0.69
N GLU A 216 14.18 -21.16 0.60
CA GLU A 216 15.56 -21.28 1.14
C GLU A 216 15.82 -20.46 2.42
N ILE A 217 14.77 -19.93 3.05
CA ILE A 217 14.87 -19.39 4.42
C ILE A 217 14.04 -20.28 5.33
N ALA A 218 14.55 -21.47 5.59
CA ALA A 218 14.09 -22.34 6.68
C ALA A 218 15.07 -22.27 7.86
N PRO A 219 14.60 -22.50 9.09
CA PRO A 219 15.01 -21.70 10.24
C PRO A 219 16.03 -22.43 11.12
N THR A 220 17.13 -21.74 11.41
CA THR A 220 17.85 -21.91 12.68
C THR A 220 17.41 -20.70 13.49
N LEU A 221 16.44 -20.80 14.40
CA LEU A 221 16.68 -21.19 15.78
C LEU A 221 15.37 -21.67 16.41
N ALA A 222 15.24 -22.98 16.63
CA ALA A 222 14.41 -23.54 17.69
C ALA A 222 15.23 -23.52 18.98
N GLY A 223 14.83 -22.66 19.92
CA GLY A 223 15.52 -22.48 21.20
C GLY A 223 14.74 -21.60 22.17
N GLN A 224 13.51 -22.04 22.50
CA GLN A 224 12.83 -22.00 23.82
C GLN A 224 13.16 -20.85 24.79
N SER A 225 12.22 -20.13 25.42
CA SER A 225 10.76 -20.32 25.54
C SER A 225 10.09 -19.15 26.30
N SER A 226 8.85 -18.85 25.89
CA SER A 226 7.64 -18.41 26.63
C SER A 226 7.70 -17.20 27.59
N SER A 227 6.72 -16.28 27.64
CA SER A 227 5.27 -16.47 27.53
C SER A 227 4.55 -15.14 27.22
N SER A 228 3.75 -15.08 26.16
CA SER A 228 2.47 -14.35 26.18
C SER A 228 1.50 -14.97 25.16
N LYS A 229 0.27 -15.18 25.62
CA LYS A 229 -0.85 -15.80 24.90
C LYS A 229 -1.50 -14.77 23.97
N GLY A 230 -1.66 -15.16 22.70
CA GLY A 230 -2.43 -14.48 21.65
C GLY A 230 -1.87 -14.90 20.29
N PRO A 231 -2.68 -15.39 19.32
CA PRO A 231 -2.14 -15.99 18.12
C PRO A 231 -1.45 -14.92 17.26
N PRO A 232 -0.22 -15.16 16.78
CA PRO A 232 0.38 -14.31 15.76
C PRO A 232 -0.48 -14.44 14.51
N VAL A 233 -0.95 -13.32 13.96
CA VAL A 233 -1.59 -13.32 12.64
C VAL A 233 -0.47 -13.51 11.61
N VAL A 234 -0.14 -14.77 11.38
CA VAL A 234 0.76 -15.22 10.32
C VAL A 234 -0.06 -15.22 9.05
N PHE A 235 0.14 -14.21 8.20
CA PHE A 235 -0.37 -14.27 6.82
C PHE A 235 0.52 -15.26 6.06
N GLY A 236 -0.03 -16.44 5.76
CA GLY A 236 0.63 -17.43 4.93
C GLY A 236 0.71 -16.95 3.46
N PRO A 237 1.59 -17.53 2.64
CA PRO A 237 1.68 -17.21 1.21
C PRO A 237 0.35 -17.42 0.45
N ASN A 238 -0.52 -18.29 0.96
CA ASN A 238 -1.88 -18.48 0.44
C ASN A 238 -2.84 -17.31 0.77
N ASP A 239 -2.60 -16.57 1.85
CA ASP A 239 -3.47 -15.46 2.27
C ASP A 239 -3.22 -14.20 1.45
N ILE A 240 -1.97 -13.97 1.02
CA ILE A 240 -1.62 -12.87 0.12
C ILE A 240 -2.17 -13.15 -1.28
N ALA A 241 -2.03 -14.38 -1.78
CA ALA A 241 -2.61 -14.79 -3.05
C ALA A 241 -4.14 -14.68 -3.04
N ALA A 242 -4.79 -15.09 -1.95
CA ALA A 242 -6.23 -14.94 -1.76
C ALA A 242 -6.65 -13.47 -1.67
N HIS A 243 -5.89 -12.63 -0.97
CA HIS A 243 -6.16 -11.20 -0.85
C HIS A 243 -5.98 -10.45 -2.19
N VAL A 244 -4.93 -10.79 -2.95
CA VAL A 244 -4.71 -10.26 -4.30
C VAL A 244 -5.81 -10.75 -5.25
N ALA A 245 -6.17 -12.03 -5.22
CA ALA A 245 -7.26 -12.58 -6.03
C ALA A 245 -8.61 -11.94 -5.67
N ALA A 246 -8.89 -11.71 -4.39
CA ALA A 246 -10.10 -11.02 -3.94
C ALA A 246 -10.13 -9.56 -4.41
N ASN A 247 -9.01 -8.83 -4.34
CA ASN A 247 -8.91 -7.45 -4.84
C ASN A 247 -9.03 -7.37 -6.37
N VAL A 248 -8.42 -8.30 -7.10
CA VAL A 248 -8.54 -8.39 -8.56
C VAL A 248 -10.00 -8.69 -8.94
N LYS A 249 -10.65 -9.64 -8.26
CA LYS A 249 -12.06 -9.98 -8.48
C LYS A 249 -13.00 -8.82 -8.17
N ALA A 250 -12.81 -8.14 -7.04
CA ALA A 250 -13.62 -6.98 -6.67
C ALA A 250 -13.44 -5.82 -7.68
N ARG A 251 -12.26 -5.69 -8.29
CA ARG A 251 -11.96 -4.65 -9.28
C ARG A 251 -12.52 -4.99 -10.66
N THR A 252 -12.49 -6.26 -11.07
CA THR A 252 -13.12 -6.71 -12.31
C THR A 252 -14.65 -6.66 -12.22
N GLU A 253 -15.25 -6.98 -11.07
CA GLU A 253 -16.70 -6.83 -10.84
C GLU A 253 -17.14 -5.37 -10.87
N ARG A 254 -16.38 -4.44 -10.28
CA ARG A 254 -16.66 -2.99 -10.43
C ARG A 254 -16.56 -2.53 -11.88
N MET A 255 -15.54 -2.99 -12.60
CA MET A 255 -15.38 -2.64 -14.01
C MET A 255 -16.51 -3.20 -14.87
N LYS A 256 -16.95 -4.44 -14.59
CA LYS A 256 -18.12 -5.05 -15.23
C LYS A 256 -19.41 -4.27 -14.94
N SER A 257 -19.64 -3.87 -13.68
CA SER A 257 -20.82 -3.03 -13.33
C SER A 257 -20.82 -1.66 -14.01
N LEU A 258 -19.64 -1.08 -14.26
CA LEU A 258 -19.49 0.17 -15.01
C LEU A 258 -19.81 -0.02 -16.50
N VAL A 259 -19.42 -1.16 -17.08
CA VAL A 259 -19.72 -1.51 -18.48
C VAL A 259 -21.19 -1.87 -18.65
N ASP A 260 -21.78 -2.63 -17.72
CA ASP A 260 -23.20 -3.00 -17.72
C ASP A 260 -24.10 -1.76 -17.54
N GLY A 261 -23.72 -0.84 -16.63
CA GLY A 261 -24.38 0.46 -16.48
C GLY A 261 -24.22 1.40 -17.68
N MET A 262 -23.17 1.21 -18.50
CA MET A 262 -23.07 1.88 -19.80
C MET A 262 -24.02 1.28 -20.84
N HIS A 263 -24.33 -0.03 -20.76
CA HIS A 263 -25.29 -0.68 -21.65
C HIS A 263 -26.76 -0.29 -21.37
N GLU A 264 -27.14 -0.13 -20.09
CA GLU A 264 -28.45 0.41 -19.69
C GLU A 264 -28.67 1.87 -20.12
N TYR A 265 -27.61 2.64 -20.36
CA TYR A 265 -27.69 4.02 -20.85
C TYR A 265 -27.67 4.12 -22.40
N THR A 266 -27.47 2.98 -23.08
CA THR A 266 -27.43 2.87 -24.55
C THR A 266 -28.62 2.11 -25.17
N SER A 267 -29.53 1.55 -24.36
CA SER A 267 -30.86 1.13 -24.81
C SER A 267 -31.87 2.26 -24.62
#